data_AF-A0A813UCP9-F1
#
_entry.id   AF-A0A813UCP9-F1
#
_cell.length_a   1.000
_cell.length_b   1.000
_cell.length_c   1.000
_cell.angle_alpha   90.00
_cell.angle_beta   90.00
_cell.angle_gamma   90.00
#
_symmetry.space_group_name_H-M   'P 1'
#
loop_
_entity.id
_entity.type
_entity.pdbx_description
1 polymer ?
#
loop_
_entity_poly.entity_id
_entity_poly.type
_entity_poly.pdbx_seq_one_letter_code
_entity_poly.pdbx_strand_id
1 'polypeptide(L)'
;MTIDDSTIDIHLSKLVDWLVDRRHCPKDWNERSIAIRSKIQQAILDMPEHDEIKRLLGSSYLDYFCSLKIVEILKETEKESKNMFGMYSSKRMKDWRTIVSNYEKNSVYLVECAQILQRNVAFEIPALKKNIGKCQQIREECNTRHTELEKNIHEIEKQYAQLCMDMSIKGDNVQRELIQRIEYLPNICTELASGDQTSIPLLKPAMEFYIEFMKHFHPSSKCDNEEFLPIIKYLIENGNTTVYQWRTGGHLPISIERPPLNYKFAETTEVNEEEQPNIILGLDDDLTTTTEGIEVKQTADQSDVIDVDTEAEIDWSAIDTVPELLDPALSSNGTHPNSIADALREAALNGSNHTNDDGVARGNDALTLLENRSTYTLFIYELYRLQSFLKQRLNEYHVNETILMTFIMQNAPVSIQKINENDLKSFLKNVDSIFTSIANRQLDRLFSMRDSYKFVDRLINCFQQKKIAIERNRLQQKELEEKASNSLKEEQQLKEKLNLLISYTKQLKEQVAKEISVKKCQNRRINIMGEINTL
;
A
#
# COMPACT_ATOMS: atom_id res chain seq x y z
N MET A 1 78.91 -19.60 -2.05
CA MET A 1 77.73 -20.29 -2.62
C MET A 1 76.73 -19.23 -3.01
N THR A 2 76.68 -18.91 -4.30
CA THR A 2 75.69 -18.03 -4.90
C THR A 2 74.34 -18.73 -4.83
N ILE A 3 73.45 -18.24 -3.97
CA ILE A 3 72.05 -18.67 -3.96
C ILE A 3 71.46 -18.12 -5.26
N ASP A 4 71.19 -18.99 -6.23
CA ASP A 4 70.42 -18.62 -7.41
C ASP A 4 69.09 -18.04 -6.92
N ASP A 5 68.85 -16.76 -7.26
CA ASP A 5 67.67 -15.98 -6.91
C ASP A 5 66.42 -16.41 -7.71
N SER A 6 66.43 -17.64 -8.24
CA SER A 6 65.35 -18.18 -9.05
C SER A 6 64.16 -18.56 -8.16
N THR A 7 63.09 -17.78 -8.23
CA THR A 7 61.80 -18.07 -7.59
C THR A 7 61.14 -19.29 -8.25
N ILE A 8 60.54 -20.16 -7.44
CA ILE A 8 59.77 -21.31 -7.93
C ILE A 8 58.29 -20.96 -7.87
N ASP A 9 57.68 -20.75 -9.03
CA ASP A 9 56.25 -20.52 -9.17
C ASP A 9 55.49 -21.84 -9.30
N ILE A 10 54.48 -22.04 -8.44
CA ILE A 10 53.62 -23.23 -8.46
C ILE A 10 52.16 -22.77 -8.46
N HIS A 11 51.39 -23.18 -9.46
CA HIS A 11 49.96 -22.87 -9.49
C HIS A 11 49.21 -23.72 -8.46
N LEU A 12 48.31 -23.12 -7.66
CA LEU A 12 47.60 -23.79 -6.57
C LEU A 12 46.86 -25.05 -7.02
N SER A 13 46.20 -25.01 -8.19
CA SER A 13 45.47 -26.18 -8.71
C SER A 13 46.37 -27.38 -9.05
N LYS A 14 47.67 -27.16 -9.23
CA LYS A 14 48.67 -28.20 -9.52
C LYS A 14 49.56 -28.50 -8.32
N LEU A 15 49.31 -27.89 -7.16
CA LEU A 15 50.22 -27.99 -6.00
C LEU A 15 50.27 -29.42 -5.45
N VAL A 16 49.13 -30.10 -5.39
CA VAL A 16 49.05 -31.52 -4.98
C VAL A 16 49.81 -32.41 -5.96
N ASP A 17 49.54 -32.29 -7.25
CA ASP A 17 50.21 -33.07 -8.31
C ASP A 17 51.72 -32.83 -8.30
N TRP A 18 52.14 -31.57 -8.16
CA TRP A 18 53.55 -31.18 -8.08
C TRP A 18 54.28 -31.85 -6.89
N LEU A 19 53.62 -31.96 -5.73
CA LEU A 19 54.18 -32.62 -4.55
C LEU A 19 54.32 -34.14 -4.76
N VAL A 20 53.38 -34.78 -5.46
CA VAL A 20 53.38 -36.23 -5.72
C VAL A 20 54.35 -36.60 -6.85
N ASP A 21 54.31 -35.88 -7.98
CA ASP A 21 55.13 -36.17 -9.16
C ASP A 21 56.62 -36.01 -8.90
N ARG A 22 57.00 -35.00 -8.10
CA ARG A 22 58.38 -34.80 -7.64
C ARG A 22 58.79 -35.73 -6.51
N ARG A 23 57.94 -36.70 -6.14
CA ARG A 23 58.16 -37.68 -5.07
C ARG A 23 58.44 -37.02 -3.72
N HIS A 24 57.92 -35.81 -3.49
CA HIS A 24 57.99 -35.17 -2.17
C HIS A 24 57.02 -35.81 -1.18
N CYS A 25 55.94 -36.43 -1.68
CA CYS A 25 54.97 -37.23 -0.96
C CYS A 25 54.61 -38.49 -1.78
N PRO A 26 54.34 -39.66 -1.15
CA PRO A 26 53.99 -40.88 -1.87
C PRO A 26 52.55 -40.84 -2.42
N LYS A 27 52.25 -41.69 -3.41
CA LYS A 27 50.93 -41.74 -4.06
C LYS A 27 49.81 -42.19 -3.12
N ASP A 28 50.13 -42.94 -2.07
CA ASP A 28 49.20 -43.42 -1.03
C ASP A 28 48.96 -42.38 0.09
N TRP A 29 49.28 -41.10 -0.14
CA TRP A 29 49.11 -40.03 0.85
C TRP A 29 47.66 -39.89 1.34
N ASN A 30 46.67 -40.17 0.49
CA ASN A 30 45.25 -40.03 0.85
C ASN A 30 44.85 -41.04 1.93
N GLU A 31 45.18 -42.33 1.74
CA GLU A 31 44.95 -43.38 2.74
C GLU A 31 45.65 -43.06 4.06
N ARG A 32 46.89 -42.53 3.99
CA ARG A 32 47.64 -42.08 5.16
C ARG A 32 46.96 -40.91 5.86
N SER A 33 46.44 -39.93 5.11
CA SER A 33 45.72 -38.77 5.63
C SER A 33 44.44 -39.19 6.35
N ILE A 34 43.67 -40.12 5.77
CA ILE A 34 42.46 -40.68 6.39
C ILE A 34 42.80 -41.38 7.71
N ALA A 35 43.85 -42.20 7.74
CA ALA A 35 44.29 -42.88 8.95
C ALA A 35 44.73 -41.89 10.05
N ILE A 36 45.38 -40.78 9.67
CA ILE A 36 45.76 -39.72 10.61
C ILE A 36 44.52 -39.01 11.15
N ARG A 37 43.55 -38.66 10.30
CA ARG A 37 42.29 -38.03 10.74
C ARG A 37 41.50 -38.91 11.70
N SER A 38 41.48 -40.22 11.49
CA SER A 38 40.85 -41.16 12.44
C SER A 38 41.52 -41.12 13.81
N LYS A 39 42.86 -41.01 13.87
CA LYS A 39 43.59 -40.83 15.13
C LYS A 39 43.32 -39.49 15.79
N ILE A 40 43.18 -38.42 15.00
CA ILE A 40 42.78 -37.10 15.50
C ILE A 40 41.40 -37.20 16.17
N GLN A 41 40.41 -37.82 15.52
CA GLN A 41 39.07 -38.00 16.10
C GLN A 41 39.09 -38.74 17.44
N GLN A 42 39.95 -39.74 17.59
CA GLN A 42 40.14 -40.45 18.87
C GLN A 42 40.84 -39.59 19.91
N ALA A 43 41.85 -38.81 19.51
CA ALA A 43 42.62 -37.95 20.41
C ALA A 43 41.84 -36.72 20.91
N ILE A 44 40.85 -36.22 20.14
CA ILE A 44 39.98 -35.11 20.54
C ILE A 44 39.15 -35.46 21.80
N LEU A 45 38.80 -36.74 21.98
CA LEU A 45 38.00 -37.19 23.13
C LEU A 45 38.77 -37.07 24.47
N ASP A 46 40.09 -36.95 24.44
CA ASP A 46 40.96 -36.91 25.61
C ASP A 46 41.77 -35.61 25.63
N MET A 47 41.09 -34.46 25.75
CA MET A 47 41.70 -33.12 25.74
C MET A 47 41.57 -32.39 27.08
N PRO A 48 42.60 -31.63 27.54
CA PRO A 48 42.49 -30.80 28.72
C PRO A 48 41.58 -29.58 28.50
N GLU A 49 40.97 -29.07 29.57
CA GLU A 49 40.22 -27.82 29.53
C GLU A 49 41.17 -26.63 29.40
N HIS A 50 41.48 -26.24 28.17
CA HIS A 50 42.28 -25.06 27.85
C HIS A 50 41.59 -24.25 26.75
N ASP A 51 41.38 -22.95 26.97
CA ASP A 51 40.57 -22.11 26.09
C ASP A 51 41.13 -21.99 24.66
N GLU A 52 42.46 -22.02 24.53
CA GLU A 52 43.12 -21.97 23.22
C GLU A 52 43.00 -23.31 22.48
N ILE A 53 42.99 -24.43 23.21
CA ILE A 53 42.73 -25.75 22.64
C ILE A 53 41.27 -25.85 22.21
N LYS A 54 40.32 -25.40 23.04
CA LYS A 54 38.90 -25.33 22.68
C LYS A 54 38.68 -24.50 21.41
N ARG A 55 39.39 -23.38 21.25
CA ARG A 55 39.37 -22.56 20.02
C ARG A 55 39.94 -23.28 18.79
N LEU A 56 41.08 -23.97 18.93
CA LEU A 56 41.69 -24.73 17.84
C LEU A 56 40.81 -25.93 17.41
N LEU A 57 40.21 -26.63 18.37
CA LEU A 57 39.28 -27.75 18.13
C LEU A 57 37.95 -27.29 17.54
N GLY A 58 37.50 -26.06 17.84
CA GLY A 58 36.30 -25.45 17.27
C GLY A 58 36.48 -24.93 15.83
N SER A 59 37.70 -24.91 15.31
CA SER A 59 37.95 -24.54 13.92
C SER A 59 37.55 -25.68 12.97
N SER A 60 37.02 -25.33 11.78
CA SER A 60 36.44 -26.31 10.84
C SER A 60 37.47 -27.32 10.31
N TYR A 61 38.77 -27.03 10.42
CA TYR A 61 39.87 -27.88 9.92
C TYR A 61 40.98 -28.04 10.97
N LEU A 62 41.03 -29.21 11.61
CA LEU A 62 42.16 -29.66 12.41
C LEU A 62 43.25 -30.21 11.50
N ASP A 63 44.10 -29.31 10.99
CA ASP A 63 45.23 -29.64 10.14
C ASP A 63 46.51 -29.94 10.95
N TYR A 64 47.62 -30.17 10.24
CA TYR A 64 48.93 -30.40 10.82
C TYR A 64 49.43 -29.22 11.67
N PHE A 65 49.22 -27.98 11.25
CA PHE A 65 49.69 -26.80 11.98
C PHE A 65 48.89 -26.58 13.27
N CYS A 66 47.59 -26.88 13.25
CA CYS A 66 46.76 -26.97 14.45
C CYS A 66 47.28 -28.08 15.38
N SER A 67 47.60 -29.26 14.84
CA SER A 67 48.15 -30.38 15.61
C SER A 67 49.51 -30.04 16.25
N LEU A 68 50.37 -29.30 15.54
CA LEU A 68 51.63 -28.79 16.08
C LEU A 68 51.41 -27.81 17.25
N LYS A 69 50.51 -26.83 17.08
CA LYS A 69 50.17 -25.88 18.16
C LYS A 69 49.59 -26.60 19.37
N ILE A 70 48.75 -27.60 19.17
CA ILE A 70 48.22 -28.43 20.27
C ILE A 70 49.36 -29.12 21.01
N VAL A 71 50.33 -29.71 20.30
CA VAL A 71 51.52 -30.31 20.93
C VAL A 71 52.36 -29.26 21.68
N GLU A 72 52.48 -28.04 21.17
CA GLU A 72 53.19 -26.94 21.84
C GLU A 72 52.50 -26.53 23.14
N ILE A 73 51.17 -26.33 23.13
CA ILE A 73 50.39 -26.03 24.32
C ILE A 73 50.50 -27.18 25.34
N LEU A 74 50.40 -28.43 24.88
CA LEU A 74 50.57 -29.62 25.75
C LEU A 74 51.96 -29.70 26.38
N LYS A 75 53.03 -29.23 25.70
CA LYS A 75 54.38 -29.16 26.30
C LYS A 75 54.42 -28.21 27.48
N GLU A 76 53.58 -27.17 27.50
CA GLU A 76 53.50 -26.18 28.57
C GLU A 76 52.58 -26.60 29.69
N THR A 77 51.41 -27.15 29.36
CA THR A 77 50.42 -27.58 30.36
C THR A 77 50.80 -28.90 31.05
N GLU A 78 51.59 -29.76 30.41
CA GLU A 78 52.00 -31.06 30.96
C GLU A 78 53.51 -31.11 31.32
N LYS A 79 54.10 -29.97 31.71
CA LYS A 79 55.53 -29.87 32.08
C LYS A 79 55.98 -30.88 33.17
N GLU A 80 55.07 -31.25 34.07
CA GLU A 80 55.35 -32.13 35.22
C GLU A 80 55.21 -33.63 34.90
N SER A 81 54.66 -34.01 33.74
CA SER A 81 54.41 -35.42 33.38
C SER A 81 55.62 -36.10 32.70
N LYS A 82 56.85 -35.71 33.04
CA LYS A 82 58.06 -36.30 32.44
C LYS A 82 58.54 -37.50 33.27
N ASN A 83 58.74 -38.64 32.62
CA ASN A 83 59.38 -39.81 33.22
C ASN A 83 60.88 -39.54 33.48
N MET A 84 61.51 -40.39 34.29
CA MET A 84 62.95 -40.35 34.68
C MET A 84 63.96 -40.26 33.52
N PHE A 85 63.53 -40.42 32.26
CA PHE A 85 64.33 -40.28 31.04
C PHE A 85 64.01 -38.99 30.24
N GLY A 86 63.27 -38.05 30.81
CA GLY A 86 62.89 -36.79 30.15
C GLY A 86 61.78 -36.91 29.09
N MET A 87 61.19 -38.10 28.94
CA MET A 87 60.08 -38.36 28.01
C MET A 87 58.72 -38.10 28.68
N TYR A 88 57.81 -37.44 27.97
CA TYR A 88 56.43 -37.20 28.43
C TYR A 88 55.67 -38.52 28.58
N SER A 89 55.04 -38.74 29.73
CA SER A 89 54.42 -40.01 30.12
C SER A 89 52.92 -40.07 29.81
N SER A 90 52.27 -38.90 29.72
CA SER A 90 50.84 -38.73 29.44
C SER A 90 50.43 -39.34 28.10
N LYS A 91 49.27 -40.00 28.10
CA LYS A 91 48.67 -40.62 26.92
C LYS A 91 48.36 -39.57 25.84
N ARG A 92 47.76 -38.44 26.24
CA ARG A 92 47.42 -37.29 25.37
C ARG A 92 48.61 -36.77 24.57
N MET A 93 49.72 -36.47 25.25
CA MET A 93 50.93 -36.00 24.59
C MET A 93 51.55 -37.04 23.66
N LYS A 94 51.50 -38.33 24.03
CA LYS A 94 51.95 -39.42 23.14
C LYS A 94 51.09 -39.52 21.89
N ASP A 95 49.77 -39.41 22.03
CA ASP A 95 48.82 -39.51 20.92
C ASP A 95 49.01 -38.34 19.94
N TRP A 96 49.06 -37.10 20.43
CA TRP A 96 49.29 -35.92 19.59
C TRP A 96 50.68 -35.87 18.97
N ARG A 97 51.74 -36.30 19.67
CA ARG A 97 53.06 -36.48 19.05
C ARG A 97 53.06 -37.56 17.97
N THR A 98 52.31 -38.63 18.17
CA THR A 98 52.17 -39.70 17.17
C THR A 98 51.44 -39.19 15.94
N ILE A 99 50.40 -38.36 16.10
CA ILE A 99 49.71 -37.68 15.00
C ILE A 99 50.68 -36.79 14.21
N VAL A 100 51.41 -35.89 14.89
CA VAL A 100 52.41 -35.01 14.25
C VAL A 100 53.49 -35.83 13.52
N SER A 101 54.02 -36.88 14.16
CA SER A 101 55.01 -37.76 13.54
C SER A 101 54.49 -38.48 12.29
N ASN A 102 53.23 -38.95 12.31
CA ASN A 102 52.61 -39.57 11.14
C ASN A 102 52.40 -38.57 10.00
N TYR A 103 52.10 -37.31 10.32
CA TYR A 103 52.02 -36.24 9.32
C TYR A 103 53.37 -35.93 8.68
N GLU A 104 54.41 -35.80 9.50
CA GLU A 104 55.77 -35.48 9.04
C GLU A 104 56.41 -36.61 8.25
N LYS A 105 56.09 -37.86 8.60
CA LYS A 105 56.54 -39.05 7.87
C LYS A 105 56.05 -38.95 6.43
N ASN A 106 56.99 -38.93 5.49
CA ASN A 106 56.72 -38.78 4.06
C ASN A 106 56.00 -37.47 3.68
N SER A 107 56.01 -36.47 4.57
CA SER A 107 55.47 -35.12 4.32
C SER A 107 54.00 -35.08 3.89
N VAL A 108 53.17 -35.97 4.45
CA VAL A 108 51.73 -36.07 4.13
C VAL A 108 50.99 -34.76 4.41
N TYR A 109 51.39 -34.03 5.46
CA TYR A 109 50.81 -32.73 5.81
C TYR A 109 50.83 -31.70 4.67
N LEU A 110 51.89 -31.69 3.85
CA LEU A 110 52.00 -30.71 2.76
C LEU A 110 50.90 -30.92 1.72
N VAL A 111 50.58 -32.16 1.41
CA VAL A 111 49.55 -32.49 0.43
C VAL A 111 48.16 -32.24 0.98
N GLU A 112 47.89 -32.58 2.24
CA GLU A 112 46.61 -32.29 2.89
C GLU A 112 46.37 -30.78 3.01
N CYS A 113 47.37 -30.00 3.45
CA CYS A 113 47.27 -28.55 3.50
C CYS A 113 47.08 -27.93 2.10
N ALA A 114 47.77 -28.44 1.07
CA ALA A 114 47.56 -28.03 -0.32
C ALA A 114 46.13 -28.32 -0.80
N GLN A 115 45.56 -29.46 -0.44
CA GLN A 115 44.18 -29.81 -0.76
C GLN A 115 43.17 -28.91 -0.03
N ILE A 116 43.41 -28.60 1.24
CA ILE A 116 42.58 -27.64 2.01
C ILE A 116 42.62 -26.26 1.35
N LEU A 117 43.81 -25.76 0.98
CA LEU A 117 43.95 -24.50 0.27
C LEU A 117 43.17 -24.49 -1.05
N GLN A 118 43.30 -25.55 -1.85
CA GLN A 118 42.57 -25.68 -3.11
C GLN A 118 41.05 -25.64 -2.90
N ARG A 119 40.53 -26.38 -1.91
CA ARG A 119 39.10 -26.41 -1.61
C ARG A 119 38.59 -25.06 -1.10
N ASN A 120 39.36 -24.40 -0.21
CA ASN A 120 38.96 -23.11 0.34
C ASN A 120 38.82 -22.04 -0.76
N VAL A 121 39.78 -22.01 -1.68
CA VAL A 121 39.81 -21.04 -2.79
C VAL A 121 38.74 -21.36 -3.83
N ALA A 122 38.59 -22.64 -4.22
CA ALA A 122 37.70 -23.04 -5.32
C ALA A 122 36.22 -23.15 -4.92
N PHE A 123 35.91 -23.46 -3.65
CA PHE A 123 34.54 -23.79 -3.24
C PHE A 123 34.06 -23.00 -2.03
N GLU A 124 34.77 -23.03 -0.90
CA GLU A 124 34.26 -22.48 0.37
C GLU A 124 34.13 -20.96 0.33
N ILE A 125 35.17 -20.25 -0.11
CA ILE A 125 35.16 -18.79 -0.22
C ILE A 125 34.12 -18.31 -1.25
N PRO A 126 34.06 -18.86 -2.48
CA PRO A 126 33.00 -18.53 -3.44
C PRO A 126 31.60 -18.83 -2.91
N ALA A 127 31.38 -19.96 -2.23
CA ALA A 127 30.08 -20.32 -1.67
C ALA A 127 29.62 -19.32 -0.60
N LEU A 128 30.50 -18.93 0.32
CA LEU A 128 30.20 -17.90 1.32
C LEU A 128 29.93 -16.55 0.67
N LYS A 129 30.74 -16.13 -0.31
CA LYS A 129 30.50 -14.89 -1.07
C LYS A 129 29.15 -14.92 -1.79
N LYS A 130 28.78 -16.06 -2.39
CA LYS A 130 27.47 -16.24 -3.04
C LYS A 130 26.32 -16.13 -2.04
N ASN A 131 26.44 -16.75 -0.87
CA ASN A 131 25.41 -16.67 0.16
C ASN A 131 25.26 -15.24 0.72
N ILE A 132 26.38 -14.52 0.92
CA ILE A 132 26.34 -13.09 1.26
C ILE A 132 25.61 -12.29 0.18
N GLY A 133 25.90 -12.56 -1.10
CA GLY A 133 25.21 -11.92 -2.22
C GLY A 133 23.70 -12.20 -2.23
N LYS A 134 23.27 -13.42 -1.90
CA LYS A 134 21.85 -13.76 -1.75
C LYS A 134 21.18 -12.96 -0.62
N CYS A 135 21.84 -12.86 0.56
CA CYS A 135 21.32 -12.05 1.66
C CYS A 135 21.18 -10.57 1.25
N GLN A 136 22.14 -10.04 0.50
CA GLN A 136 22.10 -8.67 -0.01
C GLN A 136 20.96 -8.46 -1.02
N GLN A 137 20.79 -9.40 -1.95
CA GLN A 137 19.69 -9.37 -2.92
C GLN A 137 18.32 -9.39 -2.22
N ILE A 138 18.11 -10.31 -1.27
CA ILE A 138 16.86 -10.38 -0.49
C ILE A 138 16.57 -9.06 0.22
N ARG A 139 17.60 -8.40 0.77
CA ARG A 139 17.44 -7.10 1.43
C ARG A 139 17.06 -6.00 0.44
N GLU A 140 17.65 -5.97 -0.74
CA GLU A 140 17.34 -4.98 -1.77
C GLU A 140 15.92 -5.17 -2.32
N GLU A 141 15.49 -6.42 -2.52
CA GLU A 141 14.11 -6.78 -2.88
C GLU A 141 13.12 -6.36 -1.78
N CYS A 142 13.42 -6.65 -0.51
CA CYS A 142 12.59 -6.20 0.62
C CYS A 142 12.48 -4.67 0.68
N ASN A 143 13.58 -3.95 0.50
CA ASN A 143 13.58 -2.48 0.50
C ASN A 143 12.77 -1.92 -0.67
N THR A 144 12.93 -2.48 -1.87
CA THR A 144 12.18 -2.05 -3.05
C THR A 144 10.68 -2.23 -2.82
N ARG A 145 10.27 -3.43 -2.37
CA ARG A 145 8.86 -3.74 -2.06
C ARG A 145 8.31 -2.87 -0.92
N HIS A 146 9.13 -2.54 0.09
CA HIS A 146 8.75 -1.63 1.16
C HIS A 146 8.41 -0.23 0.63
N THR A 147 9.24 0.32 -0.26
CA THR A 147 8.98 1.63 -0.88
C THR A 147 7.77 1.64 -1.81
N GLU A 148 7.48 0.53 -2.48
CA GLU A 148 6.27 0.36 -3.30
C GLU A 148 5.01 0.34 -2.42
N LEU A 149 5.03 -0.41 -1.33
CA LEU A 149 3.95 -0.41 -0.34
C LEU A 149 3.76 0.97 0.28
N GLU A 150 4.83 1.71 0.55
CA GLU A 150 4.75 3.08 1.09
C GLU A 150 4.04 4.03 0.12
N LYS A 151 4.39 3.97 -1.17
CA LYS A 151 3.69 4.74 -2.22
C LYS A 151 2.22 4.36 -2.32
N ASN A 152 1.91 3.06 -2.23
CA ASN A 152 0.52 2.58 -2.26
C ASN A 152 -0.28 3.08 -1.05
N ILE A 153 0.29 2.99 0.16
CA ILE A 153 -0.31 3.56 1.39
C ILE A 153 -0.59 5.04 1.20
N HIS A 154 0.38 5.81 0.71
CA HIS A 154 0.19 7.25 0.51
C HIS A 154 -0.92 7.58 -0.50
N GLU A 155 -1.02 6.80 -1.58
CA GLU A 155 -2.09 6.96 -2.56
C GLU A 155 -3.47 6.62 -1.97
N ILE A 156 -3.59 5.53 -1.19
CA ILE A 156 -4.84 5.19 -0.50
C ILE A 156 -5.20 6.26 0.56
N GLU A 157 -4.24 6.77 1.31
CA GLU A 157 -4.44 7.85 2.30
C GLU A 157 -4.91 9.15 1.61
N LYS A 158 -4.33 9.48 0.45
CA LYS A 158 -4.77 10.61 -0.36
C LYS A 158 -6.21 10.43 -0.86
N GLN A 159 -6.56 9.25 -1.36
CA GLN A 159 -7.92 8.94 -1.76
C GLN A 159 -8.90 8.99 -0.57
N TYR A 160 -8.49 8.50 0.60
CA TYR A 160 -9.28 8.60 1.83
C TYR A 160 -9.51 10.06 2.23
N ALA A 161 -8.46 10.89 2.20
CA ALA A 161 -8.56 12.31 2.50
C ALA A 161 -9.43 13.06 1.49
N GLN A 162 -9.33 12.73 0.19
CA GLN A 162 -10.22 13.27 -0.84
C GLN A 162 -11.67 12.89 -0.56
N LEU A 163 -11.96 11.63 -0.24
CA LEU A 163 -13.31 11.20 0.15
C LEU A 163 -13.81 11.91 1.40
N CYS A 164 -12.95 12.15 2.40
CA CYS A 164 -13.29 12.96 3.58
C CYS A 164 -13.66 14.40 3.20
N MET A 165 -12.86 15.06 2.35
CA MET A 165 -13.13 16.43 1.87
C MET A 165 -14.45 16.50 1.08
N ASP A 166 -14.65 15.54 0.20
CA ASP A 166 -15.84 15.37 -0.64
C ASP A 166 -17.12 15.25 0.20
N MET A 167 -17.04 14.62 1.37
CA MET A 167 -18.14 14.47 2.31
C MET A 167 -18.16 15.55 3.39
N SER A 168 -17.14 16.42 3.44
CA SER A 168 -16.90 17.40 4.51
C SER A 168 -16.92 16.78 5.91
N ILE A 169 -16.29 15.62 6.02
CA ILE A 169 -16.12 14.88 7.29
C ILE A 169 -14.64 14.89 7.67
N LYS A 170 -14.35 14.74 8.97
CA LYS A 170 -12.98 14.59 9.47
C LYS A 170 -12.46 13.17 9.20
N GLY A 171 -13.35 12.18 9.29
CA GLY A 171 -13.02 10.77 9.07
C GLY A 171 -12.61 10.01 10.33
N ASP A 172 -12.90 10.55 11.52
CA ASP A 172 -12.60 9.91 12.81
C ASP A 172 -13.65 8.83 13.11
N ASN A 173 -14.93 9.23 13.08
CA ASN A 173 -16.06 8.31 13.12
C ASN A 173 -17.00 8.60 11.95
N VAL A 174 -16.63 8.04 10.79
CA VAL A 174 -17.34 8.22 9.52
C VAL A 174 -18.85 8.01 9.68
N GLN A 175 -19.28 7.00 10.44
CA GLN A 175 -20.70 6.72 10.64
C GLN A 175 -21.43 7.88 11.35
N ARG A 176 -20.90 8.33 12.49
CA ARG A 176 -21.51 9.43 13.26
C ARG A 176 -21.45 10.76 12.49
N GLU A 177 -20.34 11.03 11.81
CA GLU A 177 -20.14 12.26 11.06
C GLU A 177 -21.08 12.37 9.85
N LEU A 178 -21.34 11.25 9.15
CA LEU A 178 -22.31 11.21 8.05
C LEU A 178 -23.74 11.48 8.53
N ILE A 179 -24.15 10.87 9.66
CA ILE A 179 -25.47 11.12 10.26
C ILE A 179 -25.61 12.59 10.63
N GLN A 180 -24.63 13.16 11.33
CA GLN A 180 -24.65 14.58 11.73
C GLN A 180 -24.78 15.50 10.52
N ARG A 181 -24.16 15.14 9.39
CA ARG A 181 -24.28 15.92 8.16
C ARG A 181 -25.69 15.85 7.57
N ILE A 182 -26.35 14.69 7.64
CA ILE A 182 -27.74 14.51 7.21
C ILE A 182 -28.70 15.26 8.14
N GLU A 183 -28.44 15.27 9.45
CA GLU A 183 -29.20 16.07 10.42
C GLU A 183 -29.03 17.58 10.22
N TYR A 184 -27.88 18.01 9.71
CA TYR A 184 -27.62 19.43 9.39
C TYR A 184 -28.19 19.86 8.02
N LEU A 185 -28.64 18.93 7.17
CA LEU A 185 -29.19 19.22 5.84
C LEU A 185 -30.34 20.27 5.87
N PRO A 186 -31.32 20.21 6.79
CA PRO A 186 -32.35 21.25 6.94
C PRO A 186 -31.78 22.65 7.16
N ASN A 187 -30.68 22.76 7.91
CA ASN A 187 -30.04 24.06 8.18
C ASN A 187 -29.38 24.62 6.91
N ILE A 188 -28.73 23.77 6.12
CA ILE A 188 -28.17 24.16 4.81
C ILE A 188 -29.30 24.65 3.89
N CYS A 189 -30.43 23.93 3.85
CA CYS A 189 -31.58 24.31 3.04
C CYS A 189 -32.21 25.64 3.52
N THR A 190 -32.21 25.89 4.82
CA THR A 190 -32.68 27.16 5.40
C THR A 190 -31.73 28.30 5.07
N GLU A 191 -30.42 28.10 5.17
CA GLU A 191 -29.40 29.08 4.80
C GLU A 191 -29.46 29.43 3.30
N LEU A 192 -29.73 28.45 2.42
CA LEU A 192 -30.00 28.71 1.02
C LEU A 192 -31.24 29.60 0.82
N ALA A 193 -32.28 29.44 1.64
CA ALA A 193 -33.50 30.23 1.53
C ALA A 193 -33.36 31.66 2.08
N SER A 194 -32.63 31.84 3.19
CA SER A 194 -32.63 33.10 3.97
C SER A 194 -31.26 33.76 4.18
N GLY A 195 -30.17 33.19 3.67
CA GLY A 195 -28.81 33.72 3.86
C GLY A 195 -28.55 35.05 3.15
N ASP A 196 -27.74 35.92 3.75
CA ASP A 196 -27.51 37.31 3.29
C ASP A 196 -26.91 37.43 1.87
N GLN A 197 -26.14 36.43 1.39
CA GLN A 197 -25.45 36.45 0.09
C GLN A 197 -26.08 35.55 -0.99
N THR A 198 -26.96 34.62 -0.60
CA THR A 198 -27.60 33.59 -1.45
C THR A 198 -29.12 33.58 -1.31
N SER A 199 -29.69 34.67 -0.79
CA SER A 199 -31.11 34.77 -0.50
C SER A 199 -31.94 34.62 -1.77
N ILE A 200 -32.81 33.61 -1.82
CA ILE A 200 -33.82 33.42 -2.88
C ILE A 200 -34.65 34.70 -3.12
N PRO A 201 -35.00 35.51 -2.10
CA PRO A 201 -35.56 36.85 -2.28
C PRO A 201 -34.83 37.78 -3.28
N LEU A 202 -33.51 37.64 -3.46
CA LEU A 202 -32.74 38.44 -4.44
C LEU A 202 -33.09 38.11 -5.90
N LEU A 203 -33.76 36.97 -6.14
CA LEU A 203 -34.26 36.58 -7.46
C LEU A 203 -35.54 37.30 -7.85
N LYS A 204 -36.21 38.00 -6.91
CA LYS A 204 -37.50 38.64 -7.15
C LYS A 204 -37.51 39.57 -8.37
N PRO A 205 -36.56 40.50 -8.56
CA PRO A 205 -36.55 41.38 -9.74
C PRO A 205 -36.37 40.61 -11.05
N ALA A 206 -35.53 39.57 -11.04
CA ALA A 206 -35.28 38.73 -12.20
C ALA A 206 -36.52 37.88 -12.57
N MET A 207 -37.19 37.33 -11.55
CA MET A 207 -38.42 36.58 -11.69
C MET A 207 -39.57 37.45 -12.23
N GLU A 208 -39.78 38.64 -11.66
CA GLU A 208 -40.81 39.58 -12.13
C GLU A 208 -40.59 39.95 -13.59
N PHE A 209 -39.34 40.26 -13.96
CA PHE A 209 -38.96 40.52 -15.34
C PHE A 209 -39.26 39.33 -16.27
N TYR A 210 -38.87 38.12 -15.86
CA TYR A 210 -39.13 36.90 -16.62
C TYR A 210 -40.62 36.66 -16.85
N ILE A 211 -41.43 36.74 -15.79
CA ILE A 211 -42.87 36.48 -15.84
C ILE A 211 -43.57 37.51 -16.73
N GLU A 212 -43.23 38.78 -16.58
CA GLU A 212 -43.83 39.86 -17.37
C GLU A 212 -43.45 39.75 -18.85
N PHE A 213 -42.20 39.41 -19.14
CA PHE A 213 -41.73 39.14 -20.48
C PHE A 213 -42.49 37.98 -21.13
N MET A 214 -42.61 36.85 -20.44
CA MET A 214 -43.32 35.69 -20.96
C MET A 214 -44.81 35.99 -21.20
N LYS A 215 -45.49 36.67 -20.26
CA LYS A 215 -46.90 37.05 -20.42
C LYS A 215 -47.13 37.98 -21.60
N HIS A 216 -46.22 38.91 -21.86
CA HIS A 216 -46.36 39.86 -22.95
C HIS A 216 -46.07 39.24 -24.32
N PHE A 217 -44.99 38.46 -24.45
CA PHE A 217 -44.57 37.91 -25.74
C PHE A 217 -45.17 36.54 -26.07
N HIS A 218 -45.79 35.85 -25.09
CA HIS A 218 -46.49 34.58 -25.28
C HIS A 218 -47.94 34.62 -24.73
N PRO A 219 -48.83 35.47 -25.26
CA PRO A 219 -50.20 35.65 -24.74
C PRO A 219 -51.19 34.53 -25.15
N SER A 220 -50.71 33.36 -25.61
CA SER A 220 -51.60 32.33 -26.16
C SER A 220 -52.47 31.66 -25.08
N SER A 221 -53.74 31.38 -25.39
CA SER A 221 -54.74 30.71 -24.52
C SER A 221 -54.36 29.30 -24.04
N LYS A 222 -53.16 28.79 -24.35
CA LYS A 222 -52.58 27.56 -23.80
C LYS A 222 -51.72 27.81 -22.56
N CYS A 223 -51.25 29.04 -22.34
CA CYS A 223 -50.46 29.44 -21.17
C CYS A 223 -51.31 29.98 -20.00
N ASP A 224 -52.63 30.08 -20.15
CA ASP A 224 -53.53 30.55 -19.07
C ASP A 224 -53.51 29.64 -17.83
N ASN A 225 -53.08 28.38 -17.99
CA ASN A 225 -52.92 27.39 -16.91
C ASN A 225 -51.45 27.13 -16.52
N GLU A 226 -50.46 27.72 -17.20
CA GLU A 226 -49.04 27.54 -16.88
C GLU A 226 -48.59 28.59 -15.86
N GLU A 227 -48.37 28.15 -14.62
CA GLU A 227 -47.67 28.99 -13.65
C GLU A 227 -46.18 29.07 -14.02
N PHE A 228 -45.69 30.30 -14.28
CA PHE A 228 -44.27 30.53 -14.52
C PHE A 228 -43.51 30.57 -13.19
N LEU A 229 -42.49 29.71 -13.07
CA LEU A 229 -41.59 29.63 -11.91
C LEU A 229 -42.33 29.43 -10.56
N PRO A 230 -43.23 28.42 -10.44
CA PRO A 230 -44.08 28.24 -9.26
C PRO A 230 -43.29 28.04 -7.95
N ILE A 231 -42.15 27.35 -7.98
CA ILE A 231 -41.34 27.11 -6.78
C ILE A 231 -40.57 28.37 -6.37
N ILE A 232 -39.88 29.03 -7.31
CA ILE A 232 -39.16 30.29 -7.02
C ILE A 232 -40.14 31.35 -6.49
N LYS A 233 -41.30 31.51 -7.14
CA LYS A 233 -42.33 32.47 -6.70
C LYS A 233 -42.80 32.17 -5.29
N TYR A 234 -43.13 30.91 -5.01
CA TYR A 234 -43.61 30.52 -3.68
C TYR A 234 -42.54 30.70 -2.60
N LEU A 235 -41.27 30.35 -2.88
CA LEU A 235 -40.16 30.53 -1.94
C LEU A 235 -39.89 32.00 -1.62
N ILE A 236 -40.09 32.92 -2.58
CA ILE A 236 -39.97 34.37 -2.35
C ILE A 236 -41.11 34.90 -1.48
N GLU A 237 -42.35 34.42 -1.70
CA GLU A 237 -43.54 34.91 -1.01
C GLU A 237 -43.72 34.32 0.40
N ASN A 238 -43.42 33.04 0.56
CA ASN A 238 -43.75 32.27 1.78
C ASN A 238 -42.51 31.68 2.49
N GLY A 239 -41.33 31.73 1.87
CA GLY A 239 -40.12 31.10 2.39
C GLY A 239 -40.06 29.59 2.19
N ASN A 240 -39.02 28.95 2.75
CA ASN A 240 -38.81 27.50 2.68
C ASN A 240 -39.75 26.74 3.64
N THR A 241 -41.01 26.58 3.25
CA THR A 241 -42.03 25.88 4.03
C THR A 241 -42.08 24.37 3.68
N THR A 242 -42.96 23.63 4.36
CA THR A 242 -43.20 22.21 4.08
C THR A 242 -43.87 22.01 2.73
N VAL A 243 -43.58 20.88 2.07
CA VAL A 243 -44.24 20.48 0.82
C VAL A 243 -45.76 20.38 1.01
N TYR A 244 -46.22 19.95 2.21
CA TYR A 244 -47.63 19.98 2.59
C TYR A 244 -48.27 21.36 2.45
N GLN A 245 -47.62 22.40 3.01
CA GLN A 245 -48.13 23.77 2.99
C GLN A 245 -48.15 24.33 1.57
N TRP A 246 -47.19 23.96 0.74
CA TRP A 246 -47.18 24.32 -0.69
C TRP A 246 -48.33 23.65 -1.45
N ARG A 247 -48.51 22.33 -1.29
CA ARG A 247 -49.55 21.54 -1.96
C ARG A 247 -50.97 21.98 -1.59
N THR A 248 -51.19 22.33 -0.32
CA THR A 248 -52.50 22.73 0.20
C THR A 248 -52.80 24.23 0.01
N GLY A 249 -51.95 24.97 -0.70
CA GLY A 249 -52.20 26.39 -0.97
C GLY A 249 -52.05 27.31 0.24
N GLY A 250 -51.21 26.93 1.21
CA GLY A 250 -50.87 27.77 2.37
C GLY A 250 -51.43 27.31 3.72
N HIS A 251 -52.11 26.17 3.79
CA HIS A 251 -52.58 25.61 5.07
C HIS A 251 -51.41 24.99 5.86
N LEU A 252 -51.21 25.44 7.10
CA LEU A 252 -50.20 24.86 7.98
C LEU A 252 -50.64 23.46 8.43
N PRO A 253 -49.74 22.47 8.44
CA PRO A 253 -50.04 21.17 9.03
C PRO A 253 -50.26 21.28 10.55
N ILE A 254 -51.22 20.52 11.06
CA ILE A 254 -51.53 20.40 12.49
C ILE A 254 -50.42 19.64 13.23
N SER A 255 -49.76 18.70 12.55
CA SER A 255 -48.60 17.95 13.05
C SER A 255 -47.65 17.61 11.90
N ILE A 256 -46.34 17.59 12.17
CA ILE A 256 -45.29 17.25 11.20
C ILE A 256 -44.60 15.97 11.66
N GLU A 257 -44.80 14.88 10.94
CA GLU A 257 -44.14 13.60 11.17
C GLU A 257 -43.06 13.39 10.12
N ARG A 258 -41.83 13.83 10.44
CA ARG A 258 -40.67 13.65 9.54
C ARG A 258 -40.33 12.16 9.39
N PRO A 259 -39.89 11.72 8.19
CA PRO A 259 -39.43 10.35 8.00
C PRO A 259 -38.31 10.04 9.01
N PRO A 260 -38.40 8.95 9.78
CA PRO A 260 -37.30 8.58 10.66
C PRO A 260 -36.07 8.25 9.82
N LEU A 261 -34.93 8.78 10.23
CA LEU A 261 -33.62 8.36 9.76
C LEU A 261 -33.38 6.93 10.28
N ASN A 262 -33.92 5.93 9.59
CA ASN A 262 -33.86 4.53 10.02
C ASN A 262 -32.48 3.93 9.69
N TYR A 263 -31.45 4.52 10.26
CA TYR A 263 -30.11 3.99 10.19
C TYR A 263 -29.91 2.98 11.32
N LYS A 264 -30.01 1.69 10.99
CA LYS A 264 -29.60 0.63 11.91
C LYS A 264 -28.09 0.46 11.79
N PHE A 265 -27.32 1.34 12.42
CA PHE A 265 -25.91 1.06 12.64
C PHE A 265 -25.81 0.16 13.84
N ALA A 266 -25.09 -0.96 13.72
CA ALA A 266 -24.66 -1.70 14.89
C ALA A 266 -23.93 -0.69 15.78
N GLU A 267 -24.41 -0.51 17.02
CA GLU A 267 -23.69 0.29 18.00
C GLU A 267 -22.26 -0.24 18.05
N THR A 268 -21.30 0.57 17.59
CA THR A 268 -19.90 0.34 17.93
C THR A 268 -19.84 0.44 19.43
N THR A 269 -19.87 -0.71 20.11
CA THR A 269 -19.41 -0.86 21.48
C THR A 269 -18.11 -0.07 21.56
N GLU A 270 -18.07 0.91 22.46
CA GLU A 270 -16.82 1.54 22.85
C GLU A 270 -15.90 0.40 23.30
N VAL A 271 -14.98 0.01 22.42
CA VAL A 271 -13.95 -0.96 22.76
C VAL A 271 -13.05 -0.24 23.75
N ASN A 272 -13.21 -0.58 25.03
CA ASN A 272 -12.22 -0.28 26.05
C ASN A 272 -10.83 -0.66 25.50
N GLU A 273 -9.87 0.25 25.61
CA GLU A 273 -8.51 0.18 25.03
C GLU A 273 -7.61 -0.95 25.59
N GLU A 274 -8.15 -2.07 26.09
CA GLU A 274 -7.34 -3.13 26.72
C GLU A 274 -7.46 -4.55 26.12
N GLU A 275 -8.24 -4.77 25.06
CA GLU A 275 -8.23 -6.08 24.39
C GLU A 275 -7.81 -5.97 22.92
N GLN A 276 -6.63 -6.53 22.61
CA GLN A 276 -6.18 -6.76 21.24
C GLN A 276 -7.26 -7.54 20.49
N PRO A 277 -7.70 -7.10 19.30
CA PRO A 277 -8.65 -7.85 18.52
C PRO A 277 -7.97 -9.12 18.00
N ASN A 278 -8.33 -10.28 18.56
CA ASN A 278 -8.17 -11.56 17.89
C ASN A 278 -9.09 -11.57 16.67
N ILE A 279 -8.59 -11.04 15.56
CA ILE A 279 -9.20 -11.22 14.24
C ILE A 279 -9.03 -12.70 13.89
N ILE A 280 -10.09 -13.48 14.07
CA ILE A 280 -10.19 -14.81 13.47
C ILE A 280 -10.29 -14.58 11.96
N LEU A 281 -9.13 -14.65 11.30
CA LEU A 281 -9.03 -14.80 9.87
C LEU A 281 -9.63 -16.16 9.52
N GLY A 282 -10.74 -16.14 8.76
CA GLY A 282 -11.23 -17.33 8.09
C GLY A 282 -10.15 -17.83 7.14
N LEU A 283 -9.33 -18.77 7.61
CA LEU A 283 -8.65 -19.71 6.74
C LEU A 283 -9.76 -20.57 6.11
N ASP A 284 -9.92 -20.45 4.80
CA ASP A 284 -10.56 -21.50 4.02
C ASP A 284 -9.68 -22.76 4.15
N ASP A 285 -10.13 -23.63 5.04
CA ASP A 285 -9.64 -24.98 5.27
C ASP A 285 -10.20 -25.88 4.16
N ASP A 286 -9.44 -26.04 3.08
CA ASP A 286 -9.64 -27.15 2.16
C ASP A 286 -8.30 -27.78 1.78
N LEU A 287 -7.71 -28.50 2.73
CA LEU A 287 -6.74 -29.54 2.42
C LEU A 287 -6.68 -30.62 3.52
N THR A 288 -7.70 -31.48 3.60
CA THR A 288 -7.54 -32.74 4.32
C THR A 288 -6.71 -33.72 3.48
N THR A 289 -5.41 -33.75 3.74
CA THR A 289 -4.53 -34.85 3.34
C THR A 289 -4.90 -36.13 4.07
N THR A 290 -5.40 -37.13 3.35
CA THR A 290 -5.33 -38.53 3.79
C THR A 290 -3.92 -39.06 3.54
N THR A 291 -3.23 -39.41 4.63
CA THR A 291 -1.94 -40.11 4.59
C THR A 291 -2.15 -41.58 4.31
N GLU A 292 -1.56 -42.09 3.22
CA GLU A 292 -1.04 -43.46 3.14
C GLU A 292 0.14 -43.46 2.16
N GLY A 293 1.19 -44.19 2.52
CA GLY A 293 2.56 -43.95 2.07
C GLY A 293 2.86 -44.33 0.63
N ILE A 294 4.07 -43.95 0.17
CA ILE A 294 5.07 -44.79 -0.54
C ILE A 294 6.12 -43.91 -1.25
N GLU A 295 7.38 -44.19 -0.92
CA GLU A 295 8.65 -44.15 -1.69
C GLU A 295 9.08 -42.96 -2.60
N VAL A 296 10.15 -42.30 -2.12
CA VAL A 296 11.39 -41.82 -2.79
C VAL A 296 11.49 -41.92 -4.33
N LYS A 297 11.80 -40.77 -4.98
CA LYS A 297 12.88 -40.62 -5.99
C LYS A 297 13.24 -39.15 -6.28
N GLN A 298 14.55 -38.90 -6.40
CA GLN A 298 15.19 -37.64 -6.80
C GLN A 298 15.06 -37.35 -8.30
N THR A 299 14.83 -36.07 -8.66
CA THR A 299 15.36 -35.33 -9.85
C THR A 299 15.03 -33.83 -9.60
N ALA A 300 16.00 -32.94 -9.37
CA ALA A 300 16.73 -32.10 -10.34
C ALA A 300 15.86 -31.08 -11.11
N ASP A 301 16.16 -29.79 -10.87
CA ASP A 301 15.89 -28.57 -11.67
C ASP A 301 14.51 -28.34 -12.31
N GLN A 302 13.75 -27.36 -11.82
CA GLN A 302 13.55 -26.07 -12.52
C GLN A 302 12.68 -25.12 -11.68
N SER A 303 12.95 -23.84 -11.88
CA SER A 303 12.33 -22.65 -11.30
C SER A 303 10.80 -22.63 -11.34
N ASP A 304 10.17 -22.45 -10.19
CA ASP A 304 8.83 -21.85 -10.10
C ASP A 304 8.94 -20.53 -9.33
N VAL A 305 8.93 -19.46 -10.12
CA VAL A 305 8.62 -18.10 -9.67
C VAL A 305 7.15 -18.14 -9.25
N ILE A 306 6.89 -18.07 -7.95
CA ILE A 306 5.52 -17.84 -7.47
C ILE A 306 5.27 -16.34 -7.64
N ASP A 307 4.76 -15.99 -8.82
CA ASP A 307 4.10 -14.73 -9.08
C ASP A 307 2.83 -14.70 -8.21
N VAL A 308 2.90 -13.99 -7.09
CA VAL A 308 1.71 -13.65 -6.30
C VAL A 308 1.17 -12.34 -6.86
N ASP A 309 0.76 -12.36 -8.12
CA ASP A 309 -0.19 -11.40 -8.68
C ASP A 309 -1.58 -11.83 -8.23
N THR A 310 -1.94 -11.39 -7.02
CA THR A 310 -3.34 -11.16 -6.67
C THR A 310 -3.56 -9.66 -6.65
N GLU A 311 -3.30 -9.03 -7.80
CA GLU A 311 -4.04 -7.84 -8.21
C GLU A 311 -5.49 -8.27 -8.42
N ALA A 312 -6.23 -8.40 -7.31
CA ALA A 312 -7.66 -8.16 -7.37
C ALA A 312 -7.78 -6.69 -7.76
N GLU A 313 -7.92 -6.44 -9.05
CA GLU A 313 -8.20 -5.14 -9.64
C GLU A 313 -9.49 -4.63 -8.97
N ILE A 314 -9.32 -3.82 -7.93
CA ILE A 314 -10.46 -3.22 -7.24
C ILE A 314 -11.01 -2.18 -8.22
N ASP A 315 -12.19 -2.46 -8.75
CA ASP A 315 -12.92 -1.55 -9.63
C ASP A 315 -13.37 -0.31 -8.85
N TRP A 316 -12.48 0.66 -8.74
CA TRP A 316 -12.69 1.93 -8.05
C TRP A 316 -13.58 2.90 -8.83
N SER A 317 -13.98 2.56 -10.07
CA SER A 317 -14.84 3.40 -10.90
C SER A 317 -16.28 3.49 -10.36
N ALA A 318 -16.66 2.58 -9.45
CA ALA A 318 -18.02 2.48 -8.91
C ALA A 318 -18.44 3.63 -7.98
N ILE A 319 -17.50 4.48 -7.55
CA ILE A 319 -17.80 5.71 -6.77
C ILE A 319 -17.73 6.98 -7.63
N ASP A 320 -16.93 6.97 -8.70
CA ASP A 320 -16.88 8.08 -9.67
C ASP A 320 -18.04 8.04 -10.68
N THR A 321 -18.69 6.89 -10.85
CA THR A 321 -19.97 6.79 -11.55
C THR A 321 -21.15 7.09 -10.63
N VAL A 322 -21.15 8.28 -10.03
CA VAL A 322 -22.42 8.97 -9.82
C VAL A 322 -22.85 9.39 -11.22
N PRO A 323 -24.01 8.93 -11.73
CA PRO A 323 -24.44 9.33 -13.06
C PRO A 323 -24.39 10.85 -13.16
N GLU A 324 -23.65 11.33 -14.14
CA GLU A 324 -23.61 12.72 -14.57
C GLU A 324 -25.03 13.07 -15.07
N LEU A 325 -25.97 13.25 -14.14
CA LEU A 325 -27.35 13.67 -14.41
C LEU A 325 -27.41 15.18 -14.59
N LEU A 326 -26.47 15.71 -15.37
CA LEU A 326 -26.46 17.07 -15.87
C LEU A 326 -26.11 17.12 -17.36
N ASP A 327 -26.36 16.04 -18.11
CA ASP A 327 -26.57 16.13 -19.55
C ASP A 327 -28.09 16.11 -19.84
N PRO A 328 -28.74 17.25 -20.15
CA PRO A 328 -30.20 17.33 -20.34
C PRO A 328 -30.65 16.72 -21.68
N ALA A 329 -29.75 16.07 -22.42
CA ALA A 329 -30.05 15.42 -23.67
C ALA A 329 -30.09 13.91 -23.47
N LEU A 330 -31.26 13.32 -23.74
CA LEU A 330 -31.51 11.89 -23.97
C LEU A 330 -31.90 11.04 -22.74
N SER A 331 -33.18 11.10 -22.39
CA SER A 331 -33.94 9.88 -22.12
C SER A 331 -35.32 10.01 -22.75
N SER A 332 -35.38 9.77 -24.07
CA SER A 332 -36.64 9.63 -24.79
C SER A 332 -37.04 8.17 -24.79
N ASN A 333 -37.90 7.77 -23.85
CA ASN A 333 -38.76 6.62 -24.03
C ASN A 333 -40.12 6.88 -23.38
N GLY A 334 -41.12 7.12 -24.25
CA GLY A 334 -42.52 6.83 -23.99
C GLY A 334 -43.33 7.92 -23.30
N THR A 335 -44.11 8.64 -24.11
CA THR A 335 -45.23 9.54 -23.74
C THR A 335 -44.79 10.93 -23.26
N HIS A 336 -45.00 11.93 -24.11
CA HIS A 336 -44.73 13.34 -23.82
C HIS A 336 -45.86 13.95 -22.97
N PRO A 337 -45.66 14.23 -21.67
CA PRO A 337 -46.35 15.35 -21.04
C PRO A 337 -45.86 16.63 -21.71
N ASN A 338 -46.78 17.58 -21.97
CA ASN A 338 -46.50 18.79 -22.75
C ASN A 338 -45.44 19.73 -22.13
N SER A 339 -44.97 19.45 -20.91
CA SER A 339 -43.81 20.08 -20.29
C SER A 339 -43.20 19.15 -19.24
N ILE A 340 -41.86 19.06 -19.17
CA ILE A 340 -41.12 18.32 -18.12
C ILE A 340 -41.47 18.88 -16.72
N ALA A 341 -41.75 20.18 -16.65
CA ALA A 341 -42.16 20.84 -15.40
C ALA A 341 -43.53 20.35 -14.91
N ASP A 342 -44.46 20.07 -15.81
CA ASP A 342 -45.79 19.54 -15.44
C ASP A 342 -45.69 18.10 -14.97
N ALA A 343 -44.86 17.28 -15.61
CA ALA A 343 -44.59 15.90 -15.18
C ALA A 343 -43.93 15.85 -13.79
N LEU A 344 -42.98 16.76 -13.52
CA LEU A 344 -42.32 16.88 -12.23
C LEU A 344 -43.25 17.47 -11.16
N ARG A 345 -44.12 18.41 -11.52
CA ARG A 345 -45.16 18.95 -10.63
C ARG A 345 -46.16 17.86 -10.27
N GLU A 346 -46.65 17.09 -11.25
CA GLU A 346 -47.50 15.92 -11.00
C GLU A 346 -46.78 14.85 -10.18
N ALA A 347 -45.49 14.58 -10.41
CA ALA A 347 -44.72 13.64 -9.59
C ALA A 347 -44.51 14.13 -8.14
N ALA A 348 -44.33 15.44 -7.94
CA ALA A 348 -44.27 16.05 -6.61
C ALA A 348 -45.62 16.00 -5.89
N LEU A 349 -46.73 16.07 -6.63
CA LEU A 349 -48.10 15.99 -6.11
C LEU A 349 -48.57 14.54 -5.88
N ASN A 350 -48.15 13.59 -6.73
CA ASN A 350 -48.58 12.18 -6.74
C ASN A 350 -47.69 11.26 -5.89
N GLY A 351 -46.52 11.73 -5.44
CA GLY A 351 -45.59 10.98 -4.58
C GLY A 351 -46.10 10.73 -3.14
N SER A 352 -47.31 11.17 -2.82
CA SER A 352 -47.98 10.98 -1.53
C SER A 352 -49.10 9.93 -1.66
N ASN A 353 -48.86 8.71 -1.19
CA ASN A 353 -49.87 7.63 -1.15
C ASN A 353 -50.96 7.86 -0.07
N HIS A 354 -51.35 9.10 0.22
CA HIS A 354 -52.31 9.42 1.27
C HIS A 354 -53.39 10.38 0.78
N THR A 355 -54.53 9.81 0.40
CA THR A 355 -55.75 10.49 -0.07
C THR A 355 -56.63 11.04 1.06
N ASN A 356 -56.12 11.13 2.30
CA ASN A 356 -56.89 11.62 3.44
C ASN A 356 -56.23 12.88 3.99
N ASP A 357 -56.91 14.02 3.84
CA ASP A 357 -56.51 15.34 4.34
C ASP A 357 -56.73 15.44 5.85
N ASP A 358 -56.03 14.60 6.61
CA ASP A 358 -56.14 14.53 8.08
C ASP A 358 -55.38 15.69 8.78
N GLY A 359 -54.88 16.67 8.02
CA GLY A 359 -54.13 17.81 8.56
C GLY A 359 -52.68 17.51 8.97
N VAL A 360 -52.16 16.30 8.74
CA VAL A 360 -50.82 15.86 9.19
C VAL A 360 -49.87 15.73 8.00
N ALA A 361 -48.73 16.43 8.06
CA ALA A 361 -47.67 16.28 7.06
C ALA A 361 -46.82 15.05 7.38
N ARG A 362 -46.88 14.01 6.53
CA ARG A 362 -46.15 12.74 6.69
C ARG A 362 -45.22 12.47 5.51
N GLY A 363 -44.10 11.79 5.75
CA GLY A 363 -43.23 11.31 4.68
C GLY A 363 -42.62 12.47 3.88
N ASN A 364 -42.80 12.46 2.56
CA ASN A 364 -42.31 13.53 1.67
C ASN A 364 -42.97 14.89 1.89
N ASP A 365 -44.22 14.91 2.38
CA ASP A 365 -44.99 16.13 2.67
C ASP A 365 -44.46 16.86 3.92
N ALA A 366 -43.75 16.14 4.81
CA ALA A 366 -43.15 16.67 6.03
C ALA A 366 -41.82 17.40 5.80
N LEU A 367 -41.18 17.18 4.65
CA LEU A 367 -39.92 17.83 4.26
C LEU A 367 -40.18 19.25 3.76
N THR A 368 -39.17 20.11 3.86
CA THR A 368 -39.25 21.45 3.24
C THR A 368 -39.10 21.38 1.71
N LEU A 369 -39.53 22.42 1.00
CA LEU A 369 -39.43 22.50 -0.47
C LEU A 369 -38.01 22.34 -1.00
N LEU A 370 -37.01 22.83 -0.28
CA LEU A 370 -35.62 22.66 -0.66
C LEU A 370 -35.01 21.35 -0.15
N GLU A 371 -35.64 20.69 0.83
CA GLU A 371 -35.23 19.35 1.30
C GLU A 371 -35.79 18.23 0.40
N ASN A 372 -37.00 18.38 -0.14
CA ASN A 372 -37.63 17.34 -0.93
C ASN A 372 -37.01 17.26 -2.34
N ARG A 373 -36.57 16.07 -2.75
CA ARG A 373 -35.80 15.88 -3.99
C ARG A 373 -36.57 16.32 -5.24
N SER A 374 -37.87 16.04 -5.31
CA SER A 374 -38.69 16.38 -6.48
C SER A 374 -38.86 17.90 -6.63
N THR A 375 -39.15 18.58 -5.53
CA THR A 375 -39.35 20.04 -5.51
C THR A 375 -38.03 20.81 -5.63
N TYR A 376 -36.95 20.30 -5.04
CA TYR A 376 -35.59 20.79 -5.27
C TYR A 376 -35.16 20.65 -6.74
N THR A 377 -35.44 19.52 -7.37
CA THR A 377 -35.15 19.33 -8.80
C THR A 377 -35.93 20.33 -9.66
N LEU A 378 -37.21 20.57 -9.35
CA LEU A 378 -38.02 21.59 -10.03
C LEU A 378 -37.45 23.00 -9.83
N PHE A 379 -37.02 23.34 -8.62
CA PHE A 379 -36.34 24.60 -8.32
C PHE A 379 -35.08 24.79 -9.18
N ILE A 380 -34.27 23.74 -9.34
CA ILE A 380 -33.07 23.78 -10.21
C ILE A 380 -33.44 24.04 -11.67
N TYR A 381 -34.46 23.36 -12.19
CA TYR A 381 -34.94 23.61 -13.55
C TYR A 381 -35.43 25.05 -13.74
N GLU A 382 -36.17 25.59 -12.76
CA GLU A 382 -36.63 26.98 -12.77
C GLU A 382 -35.48 27.99 -12.73
N LEU A 383 -34.44 27.73 -11.93
CA LEU A 383 -33.22 28.53 -11.90
C LEU A 383 -32.49 28.51 -13.26
N TYR A 384 -32.37 27.33 -13.89
CA TYR A 384 -31.71 27.20 -15.20
C TYR A 384 -32.47 27.97 -16.27
N ARG A 385 -33.81 27.91 -16.21
CA ARG A 385 -34.69 28.67 -17.10
C ARG A 385 -34.46 30.17 -16.96
N LEU A 386 -34.39 30.66 -15.72
CA LEU A 386 -34.14 32.07 -15.43
C LEU A 386 -32.73 32.51 -15.88
N GLN A 387 -31.70 31.71 -15.60
CA GLN A 387 -30.33 31.98 -16.02
C GLN A 387 -30.19 32.03 -17.54
N SER A 388 -30.75 31.05 -18.23
CA SER A 388 -30.70 30.95 -19.70
C SER A 388 -31.39 32.14 -20.35
N PHE A 389 -32.55 32.53 -19.82
CA PHE A 389 -33.26 33.72 -20.27
C PHE A 389 -32.43 34.99 -20.10
N LEU A 390 -31.82 35.21 -18.93
CA LEU A 390 -30.98 36.38 -18.67
C LEU A 390 -29.74 36.42 -19.56
N LYS A 391 -29.07 35.28 -19.75
CA LYS A 391 -27.91 35.15 -20.67
C LYS A 391 -28.31 35.45 -22.11
N GLN A 392 -29.44 34.93 -22.56
CA GLN A 392 -29.98 35.22 -23.88
C GLN A 392 -30.26 36.72 -24.06
N ARG A 393 -30.94 37.36 -23.09
CA ARG A 393 -31.23 38.79 -23.12
C ARG A 393 -29.95 39.63 -23.13
N LEU A 394 -28.96 39.28 -22.30
CA LEU A 394 -27.68 39.97 -22.27
C LEU A 394 -26.94 39.86 -23.60
N ASN A 395 -26.95 38.69 -24.24
CA ASN A 395 -26.35 38.51 -25.56
C ASN A 395 -27.06 39.33 -26.64
N GLU A 396 -28.39 39.40 -26.62
CA GLU A 396 -29.16 40.22 -27.55
C GLU A 396 -28.85 41.73 -27.42
N TYR A 397 -28.55 42.20 -26.20
CA TYR A 397 -28.04 43.56 -25.97
C TYR A 397 -26.67 43.80 -26.63
N HIS A 398 -25.79 42.81 -26.63
CA HIS A 398 -24.44 42.92 -27.21
C HIS A 398 -24.42 42.76 -28.74
N VAL A 399 -25.35 42.00 -29.30
CA VAL A 399 -25.41 41.71 -30.75
C VAL A 399 -26.04 42.85 -31.56
N ASN A 400 -26.79 43.76 -30.94
CA ASN A 400 -27.11 45.11 -31.41
C ASN A 400 -27.33 45.33 -32.93
N GLU A 401 -28.05 44.44 -33.63
CA GLU A 401 -28.26 44.58 -35.09
C GLU A 401 -29.70 44.51 -35.60
N THR A 402 -30.72 44.25 -34.77
CA THR A 402 -32.08 44.13 -35.31
C THR A 402 -32.97 45.27 -34.84
N ILE A 403 -33.16 46.27 -35.70
CA ILE A 403 -34.22 47.31 -35.63
C ILE A 403 -35.58 46.69 -35.25
N LEU A 404 -35.81 45.45 -35.67
CA LEU A 404 -36.97 44.63 -35.36
C LEU A 404 -37.12 44.33 -33.86
N MET A 405 -36.04 44.11 -33.13
CA MET A 405 -36.07 43.86 -31.69
C MET A 405 -36.31 45.15 -30.90
N THR A 406 -35.76 46.27 -31.36
CA THR A 406 -36.10 47.60 -30.83
C THR A 406 -37.60 47.92 -31.02
N PHE A 407 -38.16 47.57 -32.18
CA PHE A 407 -39.58 47.76 -32.48
C PHE A 407 -40.51 46.84 -31.67
N ILE A 408 -40.11 45.58 -31.46
CA ILE A 408 -40.83 44.63 -30.61
C ILE A 408 -40.79 45.06 -29.14
N MET A 409 -39.66 45.58 -28.65
CA MET A 409 -39.52 46.09 -27.29
C MET A 409 -40.27 47.40 -27.04
N GLN A 410 -40.47 48.26 -28.06
CA GLN A 410 -41.27 49.49 -27.92
C GLN A 410 -42.74 49.22 -27.57
N ASN A 411 -43.28 48.05 -27.94
CA ASN A 411 -44.64 47.63 -27.59
C ASN A 411 -44.72 46.90 -26.24
N ALA A 412 -43.56 46.65 -25.59
CA ALA A 412 -43.50 45.98 -24.30
C ALA A 412 -43.94 46.90 -23.14
N PRO A 413 -44.38 46.36 -21.99
CA PRO A 413 -44.62 47.12 -20.77
C PRO A 413 -43.42 47.98 -20.36
N VAL A 414 -43.70 49.13 -19.73
CA VAL A 414 -42.68 50.10 -19.29
C VAL A 414 -41.66 49.48 -18.33
N SER A 415 -42.09 48.49 -17.55
CA SER A 415 -41.28 47.64 -16.67
C SER A 415 -40.24 46.81 -17.41
N ILE A 416 -40.54 46.32 -18.62
CA ILE A 416 -39.57 45.62 -19.50
C ILE A 416 -38.61 46.61 -20.15
N GLN A 417 -39.11 47.76 -20.59
CA GLN A 417 -38.31 48.78 -21.28
C GLN A 417 -37.28 49.47 -20.40
N LYS A 418 -37.50 49.50 -19.08
CA LYS A 418 -36.63 50.19 -18.10
C LYS A 418 -35.39 49.40 -17.71
N ILE A 419 -35.30 48.12 -18.06
CA ILE A 419 -34.23 47.23 -17.62
C ILE A 419 -33.01 47.41 -18.51
N ASN A 420 -31.90 47.84 -17.91
CA ASN A 420 -30.65 48.08 -18.61
C ASN A 420 -29.71 46.88 -18.56
N GLU A 421 -28.62 46.94 -19.33
CA GLU A 421 -27.55 45.92 -19.32
C GLU A 421 -26.97 45.69 -17.90
N ASN A 422 -26.82 46.76 -17.11
CA ASN A 422 -26.34 46.66 -15.73
C ASN A 422 -27.33 45.90 -14.81
N ASP A 423 -28.63 46.07 -15.03
CA ASP A 423 -29.66 45.37 -14.26
C ASP A 423 -29.66 43.88 -14.62
N LEU A 424 -29.56 43.54 -15.91
CA LEU A 424 -29.42 42.14 -16.36
C LEU A 424 -28.16 41.47 -15.80
N LYS A 425 -27.02 42.16 -15.77
CA LYS A 425 -25.80 41.64 -15.15
C LYS A 425 -25.97 41.44 -13.64
N SER A 426 -26.68 42.34 -12.97
CA SER A 426 -26.98 42.20 -11.54
C SER A 426 -27.90 40.99 -11.26
N PHE A 427 -28.92 40.78 -12.09
CA PHE A 427 -29.83 39.64 -11.99
C PHE A 427 -29.12 38.33 -12.25
N LEU A 428 -28.29 38.28 -13.30
CA LEU A 428 -27.51 37.10 -13.65
C LEU A 428 -26.51 36.77 -12.53
N LYS A 429 -25.86 37.79 -11.94
CA LYS A 429 -24.95 37.59 -10.79
C LYS A 429 -25.67 36.98 -9.58
N ASN A 430 -26.90 37.39 -9.28
CA ASN A 430 -27.70 36.83 -8.18
C ASN A 430 -28.14 35.38 -8.47
N VAL A 431 -28.47 35.08 -9.72
CA VAL A 431 -28.80 33.71 -10.14
C VAL A 431 -27.55 32.82 -10.07
N ASP A 432 -26.40 33.33 -10.54
CA ASP A 432 -25.13 32.61 -10.55
C ASP A 432 -24.58 32.36 -9.12
N SER A 433 -24.80 33.29 -8.17
CA SER A 433 -24.41 33.07 -6.77
C SER A 433 -25.21 31.93 -6.12
N ILE A 434 -26.51 31.86 -6.40
CA ILE A 434 -27.38 30.77 -5.94
C ILE A 434 -26.98 29.45 -6.62
N PHE A 435 -26.73 29.46 -7.94
CA PHE A 435 -26.19 28.29 -8.63
C PHE A 435 -24.87 27.80 -8.04
N THR A 436 -23.95 28.68 -7.71
CA THR A 436 -22.66 28.29 -7.11
C THR A 436 -22.86 27.65 -5.74
N SER A 437 -23.81 28.16 -4.96
CA SER A 437 -24.17 27.60 -3.65
C SER A 437 -24.83 26.22 -3.75
N ILE A 438 -25.58 25.98 -4.83
CA ILE A 438 -26.32 24.74 -5.05
C ILE A 438 -25.50 23.68 -5.79
N ALA A 439 -24.66 24.10 -6.75
CA ALA A 439 -23.79 23.22 -7.55
C ALA A 439 -22.69 22.55 -6.71
N ASN A 440 -22.68 22.80 -5.40
CA ASN A 440 -21.93 22.00 -4.47
C ASN A 440 -22.46 20.55 -4.50
N ARG A 441 -21.68 19.65 -5.14
CA ARG A 441 -21.92 18.19 -5.26
C ARG A 441 -22.32 17.50 -3.94
N GLN A 442 -22.07 18.17 -2.82
CA GLN A 442 -22.45 17.76 -1.48
C GLN A 442 -23.98 17.64 -1.27
N LEU A 443 -24.80 18.53 -1.82
CA LEU A 443 -26.26 18.50 -1.58
C LEU A 443 -26.92 17.28 -2.21
N ASP A 444 -26.58 16.94 -3.45
CA ASP A 444 -27.10 15.76 -4.13
C ASP A 444 -26.68 14.44 -3.45
N ARG A 445 -25.45 14.40 -2.92
CA ARG A 445 -24.96 13.28 -2.11
C ARG A 445 -25.70 13.20 -0.77
N LEU A 446 -25.99 14.33 -0.12
CA LEU A 446 -26.77 14.38 1.12
C LEU A 446 -28.22 13.92 0.90
N PHE A 447 -28.85 14.31 -0.21
CA PHE A 447 -30.15 13.78 -0.60
C PHE A 447 -30.08 12.27 -0.85
N SER A 448 -29.05 11.79 -1.53
CA SER A 448 -28.85 10.35 -1.78
C SER A 448 -28.63 9.55 -0.49
N MET A 449 -27.90 10.11 0.50
CA MET A 449 -27.70 9.49 1.81
C MET A 449 -28.97 9.45 2.66
N ARG A 450 -29.82 10.47 2.56
CA ARG A 450 -31.12 10.49 3.24
C ARG A 450 -32.08 9.50 2.60
N ASP A 451 -32.17 9.50 1.28
CA ASP A 451 -33.16 8.73 0.53
C ASP A 451 -32.81 7.23 0.49
N SER A 452 -31.54 6.85 0.66
CA SER A 452 -31.11 5.44 0.60
C SER A 452 -30.07 5.06 1.66
N TYR A 453 -30.48 4.23 2.61
CA TYR A 453 -29.56 3.61 3.58
C TYR A 453 -28.45 2.79 2.90
N LYS A 454 -28.76 2.12 1.78
CA LYS A 454 -27.80 1.30 1.02
C LYS A 454 -26.63 2.13 0.50
N PHE A 455 -26.87 3.39 0.17
CA PHE A 455 -25.81 4.29 -0.26
C PHE A 455 -24.87 4.63 0.89
N VAL A 456 -25.42 4.90 2.08
CA VAL A 456 -24.64 5.15 3.29
C VAL A 456 -23.81 3.93 3.70
N ASP A 457 -24.39 2.73 3.67
CA ASP A 457 -23.67 1.49 3.96
C ASP A 457 -22.51 1.23 2.99
N ARG A 458 -22.72 1.43 1.68
CA ARG A 458 -21.64 1.31 0.68
C ARG A 458 -20.51 2.30 0.95
N LEU A 459 -20.87 3.54 1.31
CA LEU A 459 -19.91 4.60 1.59
C LEU A 459 -19.10 4.26 2.84
N ILE A 460 -19.75 3.85 3.93
CA ILE A 460 -19.08 3.35 5.15
C ILE A 460 -18.15 2.18 4.83
N ASN A 461 -18.62 1.20 4.06
CA ASN A 461 -17.81 0.05 3.65
C ASN A 461 -16.59 0.48 2.83
N CYS A 462 -16.71 1.48 1.96
CA CYS A 462 -15.58 2.03 1.22
C CYS A 462 -14.53 2.64 2.17
N PHE A 463 -14.96 3.47 3.14
CA PHE A 463 -14.06 4.03 4.15
C PHE A 463 -13.37 2.93 4.98
N GLN A 464 -14.13 1.92 5.41
CA GLN A 464 -13.60 0.78 6.16
C GLN A 464 -12.59 -0.03 5.33
N GLN A 465 -12.90 -0.34 4.07
CA GLN A 465 -12.02 -1.06 3.17
C GLN A 465 -10.70 -0.32 2.95
N LYS A 466 -10.74 1.01 2.75
CA LYS A 466 -9.50 1.81 2.63
C LYS A 466 -8.67 1.78 3.90
N LYS A 467 -9.29 1.88 5.08
CA LYS A 467 -8.59 1.76 6.37
C LYS A 467 -7.96 0.37 6.56
N ILE A 468 -8.70 -0.70 6.26
CA ILE A 468 -8.19 -2.07 6.32
C ILE A 468 -7.03 -2.28 5.33
N ALA A 469 -7.12 -1.73 4.12
CA ALA A 469 -6.06 -1.82 3.13
C ALA A 469 -4.77 -1.12 3.60
N ILE A 470 -4.88 0.07 4.20
CA ILE A 470 -3.74 0.77 4.80
C ILE A 470 -3.10 -0.07 5.90
N GLU A 471 -3.88 -0.60 6.84
CA GLU A 471 -3.35 -1.41 7.94
C GLU A 471 -2.72 -2.71 7.45
N ARG A 472 -3.31 -3.37 6.45
CA ARG A 472 -2.73 -4.56 5.81
C ARG A 472 -1.37 -4.26 5.19
N ASN A 473 -1.26 -3.18 4.43
CA ASN A 473 0.01 -2.79 3.80
C ASN A 473 1.07 -2.41 4.85
N ARG A 474 0.68 -1.77 5.96
CA ARG A 474 1.57 -1.46 7.09
C ARG A 474 2.05 -2.73 7.81
N LEU A 475 1.20 -3.74 7.98
CA LEU A 475 1.61 -5.03 8.52
C LEU A 475 2.64 -5.72 7.61
N GLN A 476 2.39 -5.73 6.30
CA GLN A 476 3.34 -6.27 5.32
C GLN A 476 4.69 -5.52 5.33
N GLN A 477 4.69 -4.20 5.52
CA GLN A 477 5.93 -3.44 5.68
C GLN A 477 6.74 -3.92 6.90
N LYS A 478 6.08 -4.14 8.05
CA LYS A 478 6.75 -4.66 9.26
C LYS A 478 7.35 -6.05 9.04
N GLU A 479 6.63 -6.94 8.36
CA GLU A 479 7.12 -8.28 8.02
C GLU A 479 8.37 -8.20 7.11
N LEU A 480 8.36 -7.31 6.12
CA LEU A 480 9.51 -7.08 5.24
C LEU A 480 10.72 -6.48 5.98
N GLU A 481 10.49 -5.56 6.92
CA GLU A 481 11.52 -4.99 7.79
C GLU A 481 12.15 -6.07 8.68
N GLU A 482 11.35 -6.95 9.27
CA GLU A 482 11.84 -8.07 10.06
C GLU A 482 12.67 -9.04 9.20
N LYS A 483 12.17 -9.39 8.01
CA LYS A 483 12.89 -10.23 7.05
C LYS A 483 14.22 -9.59 6.62
N ALA A 484 14.24 -8.29 6.37
CA ALA A 484 15.46 -7.56 6.02
C ALA A 484 16.46 -7.51 7.18
N SER A 485 15.99 -7.32 8.42
CA SER A 485 16.80 -7.34 9.63
C SER A 485 17.43 -8.71 9.89
N ASN A 486 16.66 -9.79 9.73
CA ASN A 486 17.15 -11.15 9.86
C ASN A 486 18.20 -11.48 8.79
N SER A 487 17.95 -11.08 7.54
CA SER A 487 18.91 -11.24 6.44
C SER A 487 20.21 -10.46 6.68
N LEU A 488 20.15 -9.28 7.30
CA LEU A 488 21.33 -8.49 7.67
C LEU A 488 22.17 -9.19 8.75
N LYS A 489 21.54 -9.78 9.77
CA LYS A 489 22.24 -10.55 10.81
C LYS A 489 22.94 -11.77 10.22
N GLU A 490 22.28 -12.48 9.31
CA GLU A 490 22.89 -13.61 8.60
C GLU A 490 24.07 -13.16 7.74
N GLU A 491 23.93 -12.05 7.00
CA GLU A 491 25.01 -11.47 6.21
C GLU A 491 26.25 -11.13 7.06
N GLN A 492 26.04 -10.54 8.25
CA GLN A 492 27.13 -10.22 9.19
C GLN A 492 27.85 -11.49 9.66
N GLN A 493 27.12 -12.52 10.08
CA GLN A 493 27.70 -13.79 10.51
C GLN A 493 28.48 -14.47 9.37
N LEU A 494 27.96 -14.43 8.14
CA LEU A 494 28.63 -14.98 6.97
C LEU A 494 29.89 -14.19 6.62
N LYS A 495 29.86 -12.85 6.73
CA LYS A 495 31.04 -11.98 6.53
C LYS A 495 32.13 -12.24 7.56
N GLU A 496 31.78 -12.43 8.83
CA GLU A 496 32.73 -12.80 9.88
C GLU A 496 33.38 -14.15 9.58
N LYS A 497 32.57 -15.17 9.25
CA LYS A 497 33.07 -16.50 8.84
C LYS A 497 33.98 -16.41 7.61
N LEU A 498 33.62 -15.60 6.62
CA LEU A 498 34.40 -15.38 5.41
C LEU A 498 35.76 -14.74 5.73
N ASN A 499 35.78 -13.71 6.58
CA ASN A 499 37.02 -13.05 6.99
C ASN A 499 37.96 -13.99 7.76
N LEU A 500 37.39 -14.80 8.66
CA LEU A 500 38.15 -15.85 9.37
C LEU A 500 38.73 -16.86 8.37
N LEU A 501 37.92 -17.34 7.43
CA LEU A 501 38.36 -18.31 6.42
C LEU A 501 39.46 -17.74 5.50
N ILE A 502 39.34 -16.49 5.07
CA ILE A 502 40.36 -15.80 4.26
C ILE A 502 41.66 -15.66 5.04
N SER A 503 41.59 -15.22 6.30
CA SER A 503 42.80 -15.06 7.13
C SER A 503 43.51 -16.40 7.36
N TYR A 504 42.75 -17.46 7.65
CA TYR A 504 43.27 -18.82 7.78
C TYR A 504 43.89 -19.32 6.46
N THR A 505 43.23 -19.11 5.33
CA THR A 505 43.73 -19.53 4.01
C THR A 505 45.03 -18.81 3.64
N LYS A 506 45.17 -17.51 3.99
CA LYS A 506 46.41 -16.74 3.81
C LYS A 506 47.54 -17.27 4.71
N GLN A 507 47.25 -17.53 5.98
CA GLN A 507 48.23 -18.11 6.92
C GLN A 507 48.71 -19.49 6.45
N LEU A 508 47.78 -20.36 6.05
CA LEU A 508 48.09 -21.70 5.58
C LEU A 508 48.94 -21.66 4.30
N LYS A 509 48.67 -20.72 3.38
CA LYS A 509 49.49 -20.51 2.18
C LYS A 509 50.94 -20.15 2.54
N GLU A 510 51.14 -19.22 3.47
CA GLU A 510 52.48 -18.83 3.91
C GLU A 510 53.22 -19.99 4.58
N GLN A 511 52.53 -20.75 5.44
CA GLN A 511 53.11 -21.90 6.13
C GLN A 511 53.51 -23.01 5.15
N VAL A 512 52.64 -23.34 4.19
CA VAL A 512 52.94 -24.33 3.14
C VAL A 512 54.10 -23.86 2.26
N ALA A 513 54.13 -22.59 1.85
CA ALA A 513 55.23 -22.05 1.04
C ALA A 513 56.58 -22.09 1.78
N LYS A 514 56.59 -21.72 3.08
CA LYS A 514 57.79 -21.80 3.95
C LYS A 514 58.28 -23.24 4.08
N GLU A 515 57.38 -24.18 4.35
CA GLU A 515 57.72 -25.59 4.53
C GLU A 515 58.26 -26.24 3.25
N ILE A 516 57.66 -25.95 2.08
CA ILE A 516 58.20 -26.45 0.80
C ILE A 516 59.56 -25.80 0.50
N SER A 517 59.75 -24.52 0.82
CA SER A 517 61.01 -23.79 0.60
C SER A 517 62.15 -24.41 1.40
N VAL A 518 61.93 -24.57 2.71
CA VAL A 518 62.95 -25.07 3.64
C VAL A 518 63.26 -26.54 3.40
N LYS A 519 62.23 -27.40 3.32
CA LYS A 519 62.45 -28.85 3.34
C LYS A 519 62.64 -29.47 1.96
N LYS A 520 62.17 -28.84 0.88
CA LYS A 520 62.12 -29.47 -0.46
C LYS A 520 62.90 -28.71 -1.53
N CYS A 521 63.07 -27.40 -1.37
CA CYS A 521 63.67 -26.53 -2.40
C CYS A 521 64.94 -25.80 -1.97
N GLN A 522 65.68 -26.29 -0.97
CA GLN A 522 66.97 -25.73 -0.55
C GLN A 522 66.92 -24.22 -0.24
N ASN A 523 65.88 -23.76 0.47
CA ASN A 523 65.64 -22.34 0.82
C ASN A 523 65.41 -21.39 -0.38
N ARG A 524 65.03 -21.89 -1.56
CA ARG A 524 64.57 -21.03 -2.66
C ARG A 524 63.20 -20.43 -2.35
N ARG A 525 62.95 -19.19 -2.79
CA ARG A 525 61.63 -18.54 -2.66
C ARG A 525 60.59 -19.32 -3.46
N ILE A 526 59.46 -19.61 -2.81
CA ILE A 526 58.31 -20.29 -3.43
C ILE A 526 57.14 -19.33 -3.47
N ASN A 527 56.53 -19.24 -4.65
CA ASN A 527 55.36 -18.43 -4.89
C ASN A 527 54.20 -19.34 -5.35
N ILE A 528 53.16 -19.43 -4.52
CA ILE A 528 51.95 -20.17 -4.86
C ILE A 528 51.02 -19.22 -5.62
N MET A 529 50.91 -19.45 -6.92
CA MET A 529 50.18 -18.65 -7.90
C MET A 529 48.72 -19.13 -8.04
N GLY A 530 47.82 -18.23 -8.46
CA GLY A 530 46.42 -18.54 -8.77
C GLY A 530 45.44 -17.61 -8.04
N GLU A 531 44.16 -18.00 -8.00
CA GLU A 531 43.06 -17.23 -7.39
C GLU A 531 43.30 -16.87 -5.91
N ILE A 532 44.14 -17.63 -5.21
CA ILE A 532 44.55 -17.35 -3.83
C ILE A 532 45.29 -16.01 -3.66
N ASN A 533 45.85 -15.44 -4.73
CA ASN A 533 46.49 -14.12 -4.72
C ASN A 533 45.48 -12.97 -4.79
N THR A 534 44.21 -13.26 -5.10
CA THR A 534 43.12 -12.28 -5.19
C THR A 534 42.26 -12.19 -3.93
N LEU A 535 42.59 -12.99 -2.91
CA LEU A 535 41.89 -13.05 -1.62
C LEU A 535 42.27 -11.92 -0.66
#